data_AF-A0A256J378-F1
#
_entry.id   AF-A0A256J378-F1
#
_cell.length_a   1.000
_cell.length_b   1.000
_cell.length_c   1.000
_cell.angle_alpha   90.00
_cell.angle_beta   90.00
_cell.angle_gamma   90.00
#
_symmetry.space_group_name_H-M   'P 1'
#
loop_
_entity.id
_entity.type
_entity.pdbx_description
1 polymer ?
#
loop_
_entity_poly.entity_id
_entity_poly.type
_entity_poly.pdbx_seq_one_letter_code
_entity_poly.pdbx_strand_id
1 'polypeptide(L)'
;MVDYIVEIKDSVFRETPLAEANFDEDGRLAFDLKADAEEWVTEQNREHTSRGQLTLHTAHPTDTSDVDAYAVFQPVKGVWVPDS
;
A
#
# COMPACT_ATOMS: atom_id res chain seq x y z
N MET A 1 -13.49 14.07 -12.12
CA MET A 1 -12.20 13.41 -11.90
C MET A 1 -12.46 12.44 -10.78
N VAL A 2 -12.40 11.14 -11.06
CA VAL A 2 -12.52 10.11 -10.02
C VAL A 2 -11.12 9.92 -9.50
N ASP A 3 -10.93 10.23 -8.23
CA ASP A 3 -9.65 10.07 -7.57
C ASP A 3 -9.58 8.64 -7.03
N TYR A 4 -8.56 7.89 -7.43
CA TYR A 4 -8.31 6.52 -7.01
C TYR A 4 -7.55 6.54 -5.69
N ILE A 5 -8.30 6.44 -4.59
CA ILE A 5 -7.73 6.54 -3.25
C ILE A 5 -7.18 5.19 -2.82
N VAL A 6 -5.89 5.17 -2.48
CA VAL A 6 -5.19 4.02 -1.93
C VAL A 6 -4.78 4.32 -0.50
N GLU A 7 -5.22 3.48 0.44
CA GLU A 7 -4.77 3.57 1.82
C GLU A 7 -3.56 2.67 2.06
N ILE A 8 -2.50 3.24 2.62
CA ILE A 8 -1.27 2.52 2.97
C ILE A 8 -1.41 2.05 4.41
N LYS A 9 -1.37 0.73 4.62
CA LYS A 9 -1.44 0.18 5.98
C LYS A 9 -0.16 0.44 6.77
N ASP A 10 -0.30 0.63 8.08
CA ASP A 10 0.80 0.80 9.04
C ASP A 10 1.94 -0.22 8.89
N SER A 11 1.60 -1.47 8.57
CA SER A 11 2.57 -2.54 8.32
C SER A 11 3.60 -2.18 7.24
N VAL A 12 3.22 -1.35 6.26
CA VAL A 12 4.12 -0.85 5.22
C VAL A 12 5.20 0.05 5.82
N PHE A 13 4.83 1.01 6.67
CA PHE A 13 5.76 1.95 7.30
C PHE A 13 6.71 1.28 8.29
N ARG A 14 6.25 0.21 8.93
CA ARG A 14 7.07 -0.54 9.89
C ARG A 14 8.13 -1.41 9.22
N GLU A 15 7.84 -1.96 8.05
CA GLU A 15 8.73 -2.91 7.35
C GLU A 15 9.56 -2.26 6.24
N THR A 16 9.12 -1.12 5.73
CA THR A 16 9.83 -0.34 4.70
C THR A 16 10.28 1.01 5.25
N PRO A 17 11.34 1.62 4.69
CA PRO A 17 11.71 2.99 5.01
C PRO A 17 10.80 4.03 4.32
N LEU A 18 9.60 3.66 3.86
CA LEU A 18 8.61 4.63 3.41
C LEU A 18 8.33 5.57 4.58
N ALA A 19 8.66 6.85 4.42
CA ALA A 19 8.41 7.82 5.46
C ALA A 19 6.93 8.20 5.43
N GLU A 20 6.23 8.00 6.56
CA GLU A 20 4.83 8.45 6.78
C GLU A 20 4.61 9.91 6.33
N ALA A 21 5.66 10.74 6.40
CA ALA A 21 5.66 12.13 5.95
C ALA A 21 5.43 12.36 4.44
N ASN A 22 5.51 11.33 3.60
CA ASN A 22 5.16 11.43 2.17
C ASN A 22 3.68 11.15 1.89
N PHE A 23 2.91 10.83 2.95
CA PHE A 23 1.52 10.41 2.86
C PHE A 23 0.64 11.39 3.65
N ASP A 24 -0.65 11.40 3.33
CA ASP A 24 -1.60 12.24 4.06
C ASP A 24 -1.72 11.80 5.54
N GLU A 25 -2.38 12.58 6.40
CA GLU A 25 -2.47 12.26 7.85
C GLU A 25 -3.11 10.89 8.13
N ASP A 26 -3.90 10.37 7.19
CA ASP A 26 -4.51 9.04 7.22
C ASP A 26 -3.68 7.95 6.50
N GLY A 27 -2.47 8.25 6.01
CA GLY A 27 -1.65 7.31 5.24
C GLY A 27 -2.23 7.01 3.85
N ARG A 28 -2.95 7.95 3.24
CA ARG A 28 -3.64 7.75 1.96
C ARG A 28 -2.89 8.42 0.80
N LEU A 29 -3.01 7.82 -0.38
CA LEU A 29 -2.53 8.34 -1.65
C LEU A 29 -3.68 8.47 -2.63
N ALA A 30 -3.77 9.64 -3.23
CA ALA A 30 -4.69 9.98 -4.30
C ALA A 30 -3.99 9.76 -5.64
N PHE A 31 -4.60 8.99 -6.54
CA PHE A 31 -4.09 8.75 -7.89
C PHE A 31 -5.16 9.08 -8.92
N ASP A 32 -4.78 9.61 -10.08
CA ASP A 32 -5.73 9.87 -11.15
C ASP A 32 -6.39 8.57 -11.68
N LEU A 33 -5.64 7.46 -11.68
CA LEU A 33 -6.12 6.14 -12.13
C LEU A 33 -5.52 5.02 -11.29
N LYS A 34 -6.19 3.86 -11.33
CA LYS A 34 -5.64 2.60 -10.79
C LYS A 34 -4.26 2.26 -11.38
N ALA A 35 -4.06 2.55 -12.66
CA ALA A 35 -2.80 2.26 -13.34
C ALA A 35 -1.62 3.02 -12.72
N ASP A 36 -1.80 4.30 -12.38
CA ASP A 36 -0.80 5.11 -11.69
C ASP A 36 -0.44 4.52 -10.32
N ALA A 37 -1.43 4.01 -9.57
CA ALA A 37 -1.17 3.31 -8.31
C ALA A 37 -0.36 2.02 -8.51
N GLU A 38 -0.66 1.24 -9.56
CA GLU A 38 0.08 0.02 -9.91
C GLU A 38 1.52 0.31 -10.34
N GLU A 39 1.73 1.40 -11.09
CA GLU A 39 3.07 1.88 -11.45
C GLU A 39 3.86 2.32 -10.22
N TRP A 40 3.25 3.12 -9.34
CA TRP A 40 3.88 3.54 -8.08
C TRP A 40 4.31 2.34 -7.23
N VAL A 41 3.45 1.34 -7.05
CA VAL A 41 3.80 0.10 -6.33
C VAL A 41 4.95 -0.65 -7.00
N THR A 42 5.00 -0.67 -8.34
CA THR A 42 6.09 -1.29 -9.10
C THR A 42 7.41 -0.56 -8.89
N GLU A 43 7.40 0.78 -8.83
CA GLU A 43 8.56 1.59 -8.52
C GLU A 43 9.06 1.35 -7.09
N GLN A 44 8.17 1.38 -6.10
CA GLN A 44 8.51 1.06 -4.70
C GLN A 44 9.11 -0.34 -4.57
N ASN A 45 8.56 -1.32 -5.30
CA ASN A 45 9.08 -2.68 -5.34
C ASN A 45 10.48 -2.78 -5.95
N ARG A 46 10.83 -1.94 -6.92
CA ARG A 46 12.21 -1.90 -7.46
C ARG A 46 13.21 -1.46 -6.40
N GLU A 47 12.84 -0.50 -5.56
CA GLU A 47 13.69 -0.01 -4.48
C GLU A 47 13.77 -0.99 -3.29
N HIS A 48 12.73 -1.80 -3.10
CA HIS A 48 12.57 -2.67 -1.92
C HIS A 48 12.53 -4.18 -2.20
N THR A 49 12.90 -4.61 -3.41
CA THR A 49 12.86 -6.02 -3.87
C THR A 49 13.58 -7.01 -2.94
N SER A 50 14.59 -6.56 -2.19
CA SER A 50 15.33 -7.41 -1.24
C SER A 50 14.66 -7.59 0.11
N ARG A 51 13.67 -6.77 0.47
CA ARG A 51 12.97 -6.81 1.77
C ARG A 51 11.57 -7.44 1.66
N GLY A 52 10.93 -7.28 0.51
CA GLY A 52 9.57 -7.74 0.29
C GLY A 52 8.97 -7.15 -0.96
N GLN A 53 7.65 -7.25 -1.05
CA GLN A 53 6.86 -6.75 -2.15
C GLN A 53 5.64 -6.02 -1.62
N LEU A 54 5.51 -4.75 -1.96
CA LEU A 54 4.29 -3.96 -1.82
C LEU A 54 3.26 -4.48 -2.84
N THR A 55 2.03 -4.71 -2.39
CA THR A 55 0.92 -5.17 -3.22
C THR A 55 -0.32 -4.31 -2.99
N LEU A 56 -1.09 -4.09 -4.06
CA LEU A 56 -2.40 -3.43 -3.98
C LEU A 56 -3.49 -4.48 -3.82
N HIS A 57 -4.29 -4.30 -2.78
CA HIS A 57 -5.50 -5.05 -2.50
C HIS A 57 -6.70 -4.15 -2.73
N THR A 58 -7.45 -4.40 -3.80
CA THR A 58 -8.69 -3.67 -4.06
C THR A 58 -9.62 -3.82 -2.86
N ALA A 59 -10.19 -2.70 -2.40
CA ALA A 59 -11.11 -2.68 -1.29
C ALA A 59 -12.35 -3.50 -1.63
N HIS A 60 -12.92 -4.17 -0.63
CA HIS A 60 -14.12 -4.96 -0.85
C HIS A 60 -15.28 -4.00 -1.16
N PRO A 61 -16.20 -4.31 -2.10
CA PRO A 61 -17.39 -3.47 -2.34
C PRO A 61 -18.33 -3.31 -1.13
N THR A 62 -18.12 -4.08 -0.05
CA THR A 62 -18.82 -3.96 1.23
C THR A 62 -18.02 -3.21 2.29
N ASP A 63 -16.81 -2.79 1.96
CA ASP A 63 -15.96 -1.99 2.82
C ASP A 63 -16.54 -0.58 2.89
N THR A 64 -16.70 -0.08 4.11
CA THR A 64 -17.24 1.27 4.37
C THR A 64 -16.15 2.34 4.34
N SER A 65 -14.90 1.94 4.12
CA SER A 65 -13.79 2.86 3.98
C SER A 65 -13.88 3.54 2.61
N ASP A 66 -13.72 4.86 2.57
CA ASP A 66 -13.79 5.70 1.37
C ASP A 66 -12.51 5.56 0.52
N VAL A 67 -12.10 4.32 0.25
CA VAL A 67 -10.85 3.97 -0.45
C VAL A 67 -11.15 2.92 -1.52
N ASP A 68 -10.46 3.00 -2.64
CA ASP A 68 -10.61 2.02 -3.73
C ASP A 68 -9.68 0.82 -3.54
N ALA A 69 -8.51 1.02 -2.92
CA ALA A 69 -7.59 -0.05 -2.60
C ALA A 69 -6.77 0.21 -1.33
N TYR A 70 -6.12 -0.85 -0.87
CA TYR A 70 -5.17 -0.86 0.22
C TYR A 70 -3.81 -1.28 -0.30
N ALA A 71 -2.77 -0.51 0.01
CA ALA A 71 -1.39 -0.92 -0.19
C ALA A 71 -0.88 -1.66 1.04
N VAL A 72 -0.42 -2.89 0.85
CA VAL A 72 0.07 -3.77 1.91
C VAL A 72 1.45 -4.27 1.54
N PHE A 73 2.40 -4.20 2.47
CA PHE A 73 3.73 -4.73 2.26
C PHE A 73 3.76 -6.20 2.67
N GLN A 74 4.25 -7.04 1.75
CA GLN A 74 4.44 -8.46 1.98
C GLN A 74 5.94 -8.74 2.05
N PRO A 75 6.52 -8.93 3.25
CA PRO A 75 7.94 -9.26 3.38
C PRO A 75 8.29 -10.56 2.64
N VAL A 76 9.48 -10.62 2.02
CA VAL A 76 9.93 -11.83 1.33
C VAL A 76 10.31 -12.86 2.40
N LYS A 77 9.38 -13.80 2.63
CA LYS A 77 9.35 -14.84 3.67
C LYS A 77 10.56 -14.98 4.61
N GLY A 78 10.30 -14.67 5.88
CA GLY A 78 10.91 -15.33 7.02
C GLY A 78 9.88 -15.81 8.06
N VAL A 79 8.80 -15.06 8.31
CA VAL A 79 7.79 -15.42 9.31
C VAL A 79 6.43 -14.86 8.89
N TRP A 80 5.47 -15.76 8.69
CA TRP A 80 4.06 -15.45 8.87
C TRP A 80 3.86 -15.46 10.39
N VAL A 81 3.69 -14.30 11.04
CA VAL A 81 3.17 -14.29 12.42
C VAL A 81 1.66 -14.29 12.26
N PRO A 82 0.95 -15.40 12.53
CA PRO A 82 -0.48 -15.31 12.75
C PRO A 82 -0.70 -14.46 14.01
N ASP A 83 -1.42 -13.35 13.85
CA ASP A 83 -1.95 -12.58 14.97
C ASP A 83 -2.83 -13.53 15.81
N SER A 84 -2.47 -13.72 17.08
CA SER A 84 -3.15 -14.63 18.02
C SER A 84 -3.78 -13.88 19.17
#